data_AF-A0A4R2IW64-F1
#
_entry.id   AF-A0A4R2IW64-F1
#
_cell.length_a   1.000
_cell.length_b   1.000
_cell.length_c   1.000
_cell.angle_alpha   90.00
_cell.angle_beta   90.00
_cell.angle_gamma   90.00
#
_symmetry.space_group_name_H-M   'P 1'
#
loop_
_entity.id
_entity.type
_entity.pdbx_description
1 polymer ?
#
loop_
_entity_poly.entity_id
_entity_poly.type
_entity_poly.pdbx_seq_one_letter_code
_entity_poly.pdbx_strand_id
1 'polypeptide(L)'
;MSATQTSHARMTVIRPGDLVFIDGFLGLIPAKVTGYATWGHIKVRITAERRGYRRGENTTVTPSHCIPRAHVRVRSGQQRIFGAWTFDGLPNEFQPRWAWD
;
A
#
# COMPACT_ATOMS: atom_id res chain seq x y z
N MET A 1 -28.17 27.54 8.46
CA MET A 1 -27.02 26.83 9.07
C MET A 1 -26.81 25.57 8.24
N SER A 2 -25.86 25.59 7.30
CA SER A 2 -25.55 24.39 6.50
C SER A 2 -24.61 23.50 7.31
N ALA A 3 -25.09 22.33 7.69
CA ALA A 3 -24.22 21.27 8.19
C ALA A 3 -23.33 20.82 7.03
N THR A 4 -22.03 21.13 7.12
CA THR A 4 -21.02 20.54 6.26
C THR A 4 -21.00 19.04 6.57
N GLN A 5 -21.64 18.25 5.72
CA GLN A 5 -21.59 16.80 5.80
C GLN A 5 -20.18 16.39 5.36
N THR A 6 -19.26 16.32 6.32
CA THR A 6 -17.92 15.78 6.10
C THR A 6 -18.08 14.31 5.75
N SER A 7 -18.11 13.98 4.46
CA SER A 7 -17.98 12.61 4.01
C SER A 7 -16.58 12.15 4.44
N HIS A 8 -16.46 11.44 5.56
CA HIS A 8 -15.25 10.70 5.85
C HIS A 8 -15.03 9.74 4.69
N ALA A 9 -14.09 10.07 3.80
CA ALA A 9 -13.67 9.15 2.76
C ALA A 9 -13.25 7.87 3.47
N ARG A 10 -14.00 6.78 3.25
CA ARG A 10 -13.77 5.51 3.94
C ARG A 10 -12.33 5.09 3.65
N MET A 11 -11.49 5.13 4.68
CA MET A 11 -10.07 4.78 4.55
C MET A 11 -9.94 3.35 4.02
N THR A 12 -9.08 3.15 3.02
CA THR A 12 -8.82 1.81 2.48
C THR A 12 -8.06 1.00 3.52
N VAL A 13 -8.50 -0.23 3.75
CA VAL A 13 -7.86 -1.16 4.68
C VAL A 13 -7.23 -2.29 3.87
N ILE A 14 -5.91 -2.43 3.97
CA ILE A 14 -5.12 -3.47 3.28
C ILE A 14 -5.08 -4.74 4.10
N ARG A 15 -5.36 -5.87 3.46
CA ARG A 15 -5.37 -7.21 4.05
C ARG A 15 -4.45 -8.18 3.31
N PRO A 16 -4.03 -9.30 3.93
CA PRO A 16 -3.45 -10.42 3.20
C PRO A 16 -4.38 -10.86 2.08
N GLY A 17 -3.84 -10.97 0.86
CA GLY A 17 -4.62 -11.22 -0.35
C GLY A 17 -4.73 -10.00 -1.28
N ASP A 18 -4.60 -8.78 -0.76
CA ASP A 18 -4.78 -7.57 -1.56
C ASP A 18 -3.61 -7.31 -2.51
N LEU A 19 -3.94 -6.71 -3.65
CA LEU A 19 -2.96 -6.23 -4.62
C LEU A 19 -2.46 -4.84 -4.20
N VAL A 20 -1.14 -4.71 -4.21
CA VAL A 20 -0.42 -3.50 -3.81
C VAL A 20 0.68 -3.20 -4.82
N PHE A 21 1.24 -2.01 -4.72
CA PHE A 21 2.52 -1.65 -5.30
C PHE A 21 3.53 -1.40 -4.18
N ILE A 22 4.75 -1.86 -4.41
CA ILE A 22 5.92 -1.39 -3.66
C ILE A 22 6.37 -0.10 -4.34
N ASP A 23 6.37 1.00 -3.61
CA ASP A 23 6.96 2.26 -4.05
C ASP A 23 8.46 2.24 -3.77
N GLY A 24 9.23 1.89 -4.80
CA GLY A 24 10.68 1.84 -4.75
C GLY A 24 11.34 2.86 -5.67
N PHE A 25 12.65 3.02 -5.54
CA PHE A 25 13.43 3.94 -6.37
C PHE A 25 13.28 3.72 -7.88
N LEU A 26 13.03 2.47 -8.30
CA LEU A 26 12.85 2.08 -9.70
C LEU A 26 11.39 2.19 -10.19
N GLY A 27 10.50 2.77 -9.38
CA GLY A 27 9.08 2.93 -9.64
C GLY A 27 8.22 1.91 -8.91
N LEU A 28 6.93 1.86 -9.30
CA LEU A 28 5.93 1.02 -8.66
C LEU A 28 6.04 -0.45 -9.10
N ILE A 29 6.35 -1.32 -8.15
CA ILE A 29 6.51 -2.75 -8.37
C ILE A 29 5.23 -3.47 -7.93
N PRO A 30 4.49 -4.13 -8.84
CA PRO A 30 3.23 -4.77 -8.49
C PRO A 30 3.49 -6.02 -7.64
N ALA A 31 2.73 -6.15 -6.56
CA ALA A 31 2.85 -7.24 -5.60
C ALA A 31 1.48 -7.60 -5.00
N LYS A 32 1.47 -8.69 -4.21
CA LYS A 32 0.32 -9.16 -3.45
C LYS A 32 0.73 -9.31 -1.99
N VAL A 33 -0.08 -8.80 -1.06
CA VAL A 33 0.17 -8.98 0.38
C VAL A 33 -0.01 -10.45 0.75
N THR A 34 0.96 -11.01 1.45
CA THR A 34 0.93 -12.40 1.92
C THR A 34 0.86 -12.50 3.44
N GLY A 35 1.10 -11.41 4.16
CA GLY A 35 0.97 -11.34 5.61
C GLY A 35 1.81 -10.22 6.21
N TYR A 36 2.15 -10.37 7.48
CA TYR A 36 2.96 -9.43 8.24
C TYR A 36 4.21 -10.15 8.79
N ALA A 37 5.31 -9.42 8.93
CA ALA A 37 6.53 -9.88 9.57
C ALA A 37 6.70 -9.18 10.93
N THR A 38 7.69 -9.62 11.69
CA THR A 38 8.16 -8.92 12.89
C THR A 38 8.54 -7.47 12.56
N TRP A 39 8.45 -6.58 13.55
CA TRP A 39 8.81 -5.15 13.41
C TRP A 39 7.96 -4.34 12.43
N GLY A 40 6.73 -4.78 12.19
CA GLY A 40 5.75 -4.01 11.42
C GLY A 40 5.97 -4.01 9.90
N HIS A 41 6.80 -4.93 9.38
CA HIS A 41 6.98 -5.08 7.95
C HIS A 41 5.83 -5.86 7.31
N ILE A 42 5.48 -5.50 6.07
CA ILE A 42 4.47 -6.18 5.26
C ILE A 42 5.17 -7.23 4.41
N LYS A 43 4.71 -8.49 4.47
CA LYS A 43 5.17 -9.55 3.58
C LYS A 43 4.41 -9.46 2.27
N VAL A 44 5.13 -9.49 1.15
CA VAL A 44 4.56 -9.37 -0.19
C VAL A 44 5.19 -10.38 -1.14
N ARG A 45 4.42 -10.78 -2.16
CA ARG A 45 4.88 -11.57 -3.28
C ARG A 45 4.80 -10.76 -4.57
N ILE A 46 5.91 -10.65 -5.29
CA ILE A 46 5.99 -9.90 -6.55
C ILE A 46 5.13 -10.56 -7.62
N THR A 47 4.28 -9.80 -8.30
CA THR A 47 3.30 -10.33 -9.27
C THR A 47 3.72 -10.14 -10.73
N ALA A 48 4.65 -9.23 -11.02
CA ALA A 48 5.23 -9.05 -12.35
C ALA A 48 6.74 -8.82 -12.29
N GLU A 49 7.44 -9.22 -13.35
CA GLU A 49 8.87 -8.96 -13.49
C GLU A 49 9.14 -7.47 -13.72
N ARG A 50 10.10 -6.94 -12.97
CA ARG A 50 10.56 -5.55 -13.02
C ARG A 50 12.06 -5.51 -12.74
N ARG A 51 12.72 -4.43 -13.13
CA ARG A 51 14.15 -4.25 -12.85
C ARG A 51 14.40 -4.41 -11.35
N GLY A 52 15.23 -5.38 -10.98
CA GLY A 52 15.57 -5.69 -9.58
C GLY A 52 14.57 -6.57 -8.83
N TYR A 53 13.45 -6.99 -9.44
CA TYR A 53 12.43 -7.83 -8.79
C TYR A 53 11.95 -8.95 -9.71
N ARG A 54 11.99 -10.18 -9.22
CA ARG A 54 11.56 -11.36 -9.98
C ARG A 54 10.11 -11.69 -9.69
N ARG A 55 9.34 -12.04 -10.72
CA ARG A 55 7.97 -12.52 -10.53
C ARG A 55 7.99 -13.76 -9.61
N GLY A 56 7.12 -13.75 -8.60
CA GLY A 56 6.98 -14.84 -7.63
C GLY A 56 7.91 -14.74 -6.42
N GLU A 57 8.88 -13.83 -6.42
CA GLU A 57 9.75 -13.52 -5.29
C GLU A 57 8.94 -13.07 -4.06
N ASN A 58 9.31 -13.54 -2.88
CA ASN A 58 8.77 -13.06 -1.62
C ASN A 58 9.75 -12.08 -0.98
N THR A 59 9.25 -10.94 -0.53
CA THR A 59 10.05 -9.91 0.14
C THR A 59 9.23 -9.21 1.21
N THR A 60 9.87 -8.28 1.93
CA THR A 60 9.23 -7.44 2.94
C THR A 60 9.36 -5.97 2.59
N VAL A 61 8.32 -5.19 2.90
CA VAL A 61 8.26 -3.75 2.65
C VAL A 61 7.76 -3.01 3.89
N THR A 62 8.25 -1.80 4.12
CA THR A 62 7.72 -0.94 5.18
C THR A 62 6.32 -0.44 4.80
N PRO A 63 5.44 -0.17 5.78
CA PRO A 63 4.08 0.31 5.53
C PRO A 63 4.01 1.56 4.64
N SER A 64 4.99 2.46 4.77
CA SER A 64 5.10 3.70 3.98
C SER A 64 5.28 3.48 2.48
N HIS A 65 5.87 2.35 2.08
CA HIS A 65 6.16 2.03 0.68
C HIS A 65 5.17 0.99 0.12
N CYS A 66 4.16 0.58 0.90
CA CYS A 66 3.16 -0.40 0.47
C CYS A 66 1.87 0.31 0.10
N ILE A 67 1.67 0.56 -1.20
CA ILE A 67 0.57 1.35 -1.73
C ILE A 67 -0.55 0.43 -2.23
N PRO A 68 -1.80 0.58 -1.78
CA PRO A 68 -2.90 -0.22 -2.30
C PRO A 68 -3.13 0.08 -3.77
N ARG A 69 -3.43 -0.96 -4.57
CA ARG A 69 -3.66 -0.81 -6.01
C ARG A 69 -4.72 0.24 -6.34
N ALA A 70 -5.75 0.36 -5.50
CA ALA A 70 -6.84 1.34 -5.67
C ALA A 70 -6.35 2.81 -5.57
N HIS A 71 -5.21 3.05 -4.94
CA HIS A 71 -4.62 4.37 -4.70
C HIS A 71 -3.56 4.75 -5.74
N VAL A 72 -3.41 3.96 -6.80
CA VAL A 72 -2.52 4.24 -7.91
C VAL A 72 -3.32 4.45 -9.19
N ARG A 73 -3.16 5.62 -9.81
CA ARG A 73 -3.72 5.95 -11.13
C ARG A 73 -2.60 6.27 -12.11
N VAL A 74 -2.79 5.89 -13.37
CA VAL A 74 -1.91 6.30 -14.46
C VAL A 74 -2.63 7.41 -15.23
N ARG A 75 -2.01 8.59 -15.32
CA ARG A 75 -2.51 9.72 -16.11
C ARG A 75 -1.39 10.25 -16.99
N SER A 76 -1.60 10.28 -18.30
CA SER A 76 -0.60 10.75 -19.28
C SER A 76 0.76 10.04 -19.13
N GLY A 77 0.74 8.73 -18.91
CA GLY A 77 1.96 7.92 -18.71
C GLY A 77 2.63 8.07 -17.34
N GLN A 78 2.17 8.98 -16.48
CA GLN A 78 2.70 9.17 -15.13
C GLN A 78 1.82 8.46 -14.09
N GLN A 79 2.47 7.76 -13.16
CA GLN A 79 1.82 7.14 -12.00
C GLN A 79 1.61 8.20 -10.90
N ARG A 80 0.42 8.24 -10.31
CA ARG A 80 0.09 9.10 -9.17
C ARG A 80 -0.48 8.27 -8.02
N ILE A 81 0.05 8.50 -6.83
CA ILE A 81 -0.42 7.96 -5.56
C ILE A 81 -1.33 9.00 -4.89
N PHE A 82 -2.44 8.59 -4.29
CA PHE A 82 -3.39 9.50 -3.64
C PHE A 82 -4.12 8.82 -2.48
N GLY A 83 -4.75 9.60 -1.59
CA GLY A 83 -5.56 9.09 -0.47
C GLY A 83 -4.73 8.47 0.66
N ALA A 84 -5.43 8.00 1.70
CA ALA A 84 -4.83 7.36 2.88
C ALA A 84 -5.34 5.92 3.04
N TRP A 85 -4.54 5.08 3.69
CA TRP A 85 -4.87 3.68 3.97
C TRP A 85 -4.19 3.17 5.25
N THR A 86 -4.74 2.07 5.76
CA THR A 86 -4.26 1.30 6.91
C THR A 86 -4.06 -0.17 6.57
N PHE A 87 -3.52 -0.94 7.52
CA PHE A 87 -3.29 -2.37 7.39
C PHE A 87 -4.04 -3.16 8.48
N ASP A 88 -4.87 -4.13 8.08
CA ASP A 88 -5.62 -5.01 8.98
C ASP A 88 -4.71 -6.11 9.54
N GLY A 89 -4.30 -5.98 10.79
CA GLY A 89 -3.37 -6.91 11.44
C GLY A 89 -1.95 -6.39 11.61
N LEU A 90 -1.71 -5.12 11.28
CA LEU A 90 -0.50 -4.41 11.68
C LEU A 90 -0.77 -3.65 13.00
N PRO A 91 0.07 -3.83 14.05
CA PRO A 91 -0.07 -3.07 15.27
C PRO A 91 -0.05 -1.56 15.01
N ASN A 92 -0.80 -0.85 15.84
CA ASN A 92 -1.02 0.57 15.73
C ASN A 92 0.29 1.36 15.60
N GLU A 93 1.30 1.08 16.43
CA GLU A 93 2.59 1.77 16.43
C GLU A 93 3.36 1.67 15.09
N PHE A 94 3.01 0.70 14.24
CA PHE A 94 3.60 0.53 12.91
C PHE A 94 2.74 1.08 11.77
N GLN A 95 1.51 1.55 12.06
CA GLN A 95 0.68 2.19 11.05
C GLN A 95 1.35 3.51 10.58
N PRO A 96 1.27 3.85 9.27
CA PRO A 96 1.77 5.13 8.78
C PRO A 96 1.12 6.32 9.50
N ARG A 97 1.81 7.45 9.58
CA ARG A 97 1.30 8.64 10.30
C ARG A 97 -0.09 9.11 9.82
N TRP A 98 -0.33 9.07 8.50
CA TRP A 98 -1.62 9.45 7.91
C TRP A 98 -2.78 8.53 8.26
N ALA A 99 -2.53 7.36 8.87
CA ALA A 99 -3.58 6.47 9.33
C ALA A 99 -4.30 6.99 10.58
N TRP A 100 -3.73 8.00 11.22
CA TRP A 100 -4.17 8.56 12.49
C TRP A 100 -4.84 9.93 12.37
N ASP A 101 -4.71 10.55 11.19
CA ASP A 101 -5.28 11.86 10.82
C ASP A 101 -6.72 11.70 10.28
#